data_AF-A0A202DED0-F1
#
_entry.id   AF-A0A202DED0-F1
#
_cell.length_a   1.000
_cell.length_b   1.000
_cell.length_c   1.000
_cell.angle_alpha   90.00
_cell.angle_beta   90.00
_cell.angle_gamma   90.00
#
_symmetry.space_group_name_H-M   'P 1'
#
loop_
_entity.id
_entity.type
_entity.pdbx_description
1 polymer ?
#
loop_
_entity_poly.entity_id
_entity_poly.type
_entity_poly.pdbx_seq_one_letter_code
_entity_poly.pdbx_strand_id
1 'polypeptide(L)'
;MTNKLKYYTRIFSSYTNKDKSSLSFWHEEPKINPKAFDSNSDEFYMTFHDKALYKGPFDDNGVPMLDYRGDIGKQYNPIAIAQYGLGCFNEYRKESDNKYKEKFLKSSDWLADNLEFNNKGLSVWMHHFDWPYFQLLKSPWYSGLAQGQGLALLARAFKETGDVKYKNASDKAFTPLITDVSNGGTRYIDSKTSWWIEEYITDPPTHILNGFIWALWGVRDYKNMVTDNEQVAELWDKSINTLKQNIYKFDCGYWSLYDLAHVSRENPASTFYHSLHLVQLDIMYRLTGEEVFKSTMDKWKKYEASSICRRRAFINKAIFKLTYY
;
A
#
# COMPACT_ATOMS: atom_id res chain seq x y z
N MET A 1 16.96 -25.97 1.31
CA MET A 1 16.06 -26.58 0.30
C MET A 1 14.57 -26.53 0.69
N THR A 2 14.22 -26.48 1.97
CA THR A 2 12.83 -26.46 2.48
C THR A 2 12.04 -25.17 2.21
N ASN A 3 12.70 -24.01 2.13
CA ASN A 3 11.99 -22.72 1.97
C ASN A 3 11.52 -22.46 0.52
N LYS A 4 12.34 -22.82 -0.49
CA LYS A 4 11.97 -22.69 -1.91
C LYS A 4 10.80 -23.59 -2.31
N LEU A 5 10.78 -24.83 -1.84
CA LEU A 5 9.69 -25.77 -2.13
C LEU A 5 8.35 -25.28 -1.54
N LYS A 6 8.37 -24.74 -0.30
CA LYS A 6 7.20 -24.09 0.31
C LYS A 6 6.74 -22.85 -0.48
N TYR A 7 7.67 -22.00 -0.93
CA TYR A 7 7.37 -20.86 -1.80
C TYR A 7 6.71 -21.28 -3.12
N TYR A 8 7.29 -22.23 -3.85
CA TYR A 8 6.73 -22.70 -5.12
C TYR A 8 5.39 -23.42 -4.94
N THR A 9 5.21 -24.19 -3.88
CA THR A 9 3.93 -24.86 -3.56
C THR A 9 2.85 -23.81 -3.26
N ARG A 10 3.18 -22.76 -2.49
CA ARG A 10 2.28 -21.63 -2.21
C ARG A 10 1.89 -20.89 -3.48
N ILE A 11 2.87 -20.51 -4.31
CA ILE A 11 2.65 -19.86 -5.61
C ILE A 11 1.75 -20.75 -6.47
N PHE A 12 2.11 -22.01 -6.72
CA PHE A 12 1.34 -22.91 -7.56
C PHE A 12 -0.11 -23.10 -7.07
N SER A 13 -0.30 -23.25 -5.76
CA SER A 13 -1.65 -23.32 -5.18
C SER A 13 -2.43 -22.03 -5.45
N SER A 14 -1.85 -20.85 -5.24
CA SER A 14 -2.53 -19.56 -5.43
C SER A 14 -2.93 -19.28 -6.90
N TYR A 15 -2.23 -19.87 -7.87
CA TYR A 15 -2.57 -19.74 -9.30
C TYR A 15 -3.61 -20.77 -9.80
N THR A 16 -3.77 -21.91 -9.12
CA THR A 16 -4.70 -23.00 -9.52
C THR A 16 -6.13 -22.79 -9.04
N ASN A 17 -6.37 -21.90 -8.07
CA ASN A 17 -7.72 -21.61 -7.57
C ASN A 17 -7.83 -20.13 -7.16
N LYS A 18 -7.74 -19.22 -8.16
CA LYS A 18 -7.53 -17.78 -7.94
C LYS A 18 -8.60 -17.12 -7.05
N ASP A 19 -9.86 -17.52 -7.20
CA ASP A 19 -11.03 -16.86 -6.59
C ASP A 19 -11.04 -16.85 -5.04
N LYS A 20 -10.22 -17.70 -4.40
CA LYS A 20 -10.12 -17.81 -2.94
C LYS A 20 -8.67 -17.70 -2.44
N SER A 21 -7.83 -16.90 -3.09
CA SER A 21 -6.44 -16.69 -2.66
C SER A 21 -6.21 -15.22 -2.33
N SER A 22 -5.27 -14.90 -1.45
CA SER A 22 -4.89 -13.50 -1.22
C SER A 22 -4.51 -12.75 -2.51
N LEU A 23 -4.05 -13.47 -3.55
CA LEU A 23 -3.76 -12.86 -4.86
C LEU A 23 -4.99 -12.25 -5.55
N SER A 24 -6.20 -12.78 -5.35
CA SER A 24 -7.39 -12.17 -5.96
C SER A 24 -7.73 -10.82 -5.34
N PHE A 25 -7.40 -10.61 -4.07
CA PHE A 25 -7.55 -9.32 -3.41
C PHE A 25 -6.47 -8.31 -3.87
N TRP A 26 -5.23 -8.77 -4.01
CA TRP A 26 -4.11 -7.88 -4.34
C TRP A 26 -4.08 -7.48 -5.82
N HIS A 27 -4.40 -8.39 -6.74
CA HIS A 27 -4.35 -8.16 -8.18
C HIS A 27 -5.72 -7.78 -8.76
N GLU A 28 -6.31 -6.70 -8.28
CA GLU A 28 -7.43 -6.05 -8.97
C GLU A 28 -6.99 -5.31 -10.25
N GLU A 29 -7.91 -4.71 -10.98
CA GLU A 29 -7.55 -3.76 -12.04
C GLU A 29 -7.30 -2.36 -11.43
N PRO A 30 -6.06 -1.82 -11.41
CA PRO A 30 -5.80 -0.49 -10.88
C PRO A 30 -6.55 0.57 -11.68
N LYS A 31 -7.41 1.35 -11.03
CA LYS A 31 -8.18 2.42 -11.67
C LYS A 31 -8.26 3.66 -10.81
N ILE A 32 -8.03 4.80 -11.45
CA ILE A 32 -8.26 6.13 -10.88
C ILE A 32 -9.76 6.29 -10.60
N ASN A 33 -10.09 6.91 -9.48
CA ASN A 33 -11.42 7.44 -9.21
C ASN A 33 -11.48 8.93 -9.62
N PRO A 34 -12.09 9.29 -10.76
CA PRO A 34 -12.13 10.68 -11.21
C PRO A 34 -12.86 11.60 -10.21
N LYS A 35 -13.85 11.06 -9.49
CA LYS A 35 -14.66 11.82 -8.52
C LYS A 35 -13.86 12.28 -7.31
N ALA A 36 -12.73 11.63 -6.99
CA ALA A 36 -11.84 12.07 -5.92
C ALA A 36 -11.16 13.42 -6.21
N PHE A 37 -11.23 13.92 -7.45
CA PHE A 37 -10.66 15.20 -7.87
C PHE A 37 -11.70 16.30 -8.11
N ASP A 38 -12.99 16.00 -7.88
CA ASP A 38 -14.04 17.02 -7.88
C ASP A 38 -13.88 17.95 -6.65
N SER A 39 -14.30 19.20 -6.77
CA SER A 39 -14.27 20.16 -5.66
C SER A 39 -15.02 19.62 -4.45
N ASN A 40 -14.41 19.70 -3.27
CA ASN A 40 -14.94 19.22 -1.98
C ASN A 40 -15.15 17.69 -1.86
N SER A 41 -14.66 16.89 -2.81
CA SER A 41 -14.73 15.44 -2.72
C SER A 41 -13.93 14.90 -1.53
N ASP A 42 -14.44 13.85 -0.90
CA ASP A 42 -13.75 13.06 0.12
C ASP A 42 -13.48 11.61 -0.33
N GLU A 43 -13.83 11.29 -1.58
CA GLU A 43 -13.60 9.96 -2.14
C GLU A 43 -12.11 9.62 -2.18
N PHE A 44 -11.81 8.32 -2.16
CA PHE A 44 -10.44 7.84 -2.29
C PHE A 44 -9.99 7.80 -3.75
N TYR A 45 -8.72 8.12 -4.00
CA TYR A 45 -8.16 8.41 -5.32
C TYR A 45 -8.18 7.25 -6.31
N MET A 46 -8.17 6.01 -5.80
CA MET A 46 -8.38 4.80 -6.59
C MET A 46 -9.76 4.23 -6.32
N THR A 47 -10.39 3.63 -7.34
CA THR A 47 -11.75 3.11 -7.19
C THR A 47 -11.84 1.99 -6.15
N PHE A 48 -10.86 1.08 -6.12
CA PHE A 48 -10.87 -0.13 -5.28
C PHE A 48 -12.19 -0.93 -5.42
N HIS A 49 -12.76 -0.92 -6.62
CA HIS A 49 -14.06 -1.53 -6.91
C HIS A 49 -14.05 -3.05 -6.67
N ASP A 50 -13.04 -3.74 -7.20
CA ASP A 50 -12.93 -5.20 -7.04
C ASP A 50 -12.69 -5.58 -5.58
N LYS A 51 -11.96 -4.74 -4.83
CA LYS A 51 -11.80 -4.88 -3.38
C LYS A 51 -13.13 -4.70 -2.65
N ALA A 52 -13.95 -3.71 -3.00
CA ALA A 52 -15.29 -3.53 -2.40
C ALA A 52 -16.21 -4.75 -2.64
N LEU A 53 -16.00 -5.45 -3.76
CA LEU A 53 -16.69 -6.69 -4.15
C LEU A 53 -16.01 -7.97 -3.61
N TYR A 54 -15.02 -7.84 -2.71
CA TYR A 54 -14.32 -8.98 -2.16
C TYR A 54 -15.31 -10.00 -1.55
N LYS A 55 -15.18 -11.26 -1.98
CA LYS A 55 -16.09 -12.35 -1.58
C LYS A 55 -15.66 -13.07 -0.30
N GLY A 56 -14.56 -12.62 0.31
CA GLY A 56 -14.03 -13.18 1.56
C GLY A 56 -12.83 -14.11 1.36
N PRO A 57 -12.33 -14.71 2.46
CA PRO A 57 -13.05 -14.89 3.73
C PRO A 57 -13.27 -13.61 4.56
N PHE A 58 -14.28 -13.64 5.42
CA PHE A 58 -14.56 -12.65 6.45
C PHE A 58 -14.60 -13.34 7.81
N ASP A 59 -14.35 -12.59 8.88
CA ASP A 59 -14.65 -13.04 10.25
C ASP A 59 -16.15 -12.88 10.59
N ASP A 60 -16.54 -13.26 11.80
CA ASP A 60 -17.93 -13.22 12.27
C ASP A 60 -18.49 -11.78 12.37
N ASN A 61 -17.62 -10.77 12.45
CA ASN A 61 -17.99 -9.36 12.48
C ASN A 61 -18.06 -8.74 11.07
N GLY A 62 -17.69 -9.48 10.02
CA GLY A 62 -17.68 -9.02 8.64
C GLY A 62 -16.42 -8.26 8.24
N VAL A 63 -15.32 -8.41 8.98
CA VAL A 63 -14.00 -7.84 8.63
C VAL A 63 -13.28 -8.78 7.67
N PRO A 64 -12.71 -8.29 6.55
CA PRO A 64 -12.06 -9.16 5.58
C PRO A 64 -10.77 -9.78 6.13
N MET A 65 -10.60 -11.07 5.84
CA MET A 65 -9.38 -11.82 6.07
C MET A 65 -8.80 -12.27 4.72
N LEU A 66 -7.48 -12.40 4.63
CA LEU A 66 -6.84 -12.96 3.45
C LEU A 66 -6.39 -14.39 3.71
N ASP A 67 -6.68 -15.28 2.76
CA ASP A 67 -6.18 -16.66 2.77
C ASP A 67 -4.85 -16.76 2.00
N TYR A 68 -3.75 -16.80 2.75
CA TYR A 68 -2.39 -16.94 2.21
C TYR A 68 -2.00 -18.40 1.92
N ARG A 69 -2.88 -19.35 2.27
CA ARG A 69 -2.72 -20.81 2.09
C ARG A 69 -1.50 -21.40 2.81
N GLY A 70 -1.40 -22.72 2.74
CA GLY A 70 -0.31 -23.49 3.35
C GLY A 70 -0.19 -23.19 4.85
N ASP A 71 1.05 -23.05 5.31
CA ASP A 71 1.37 -22.88 6.73
C ASP A 71 0.92 -21.52 7.32
N ILE A 72 0.56 -20.54 6.49
CA ILE A 72 0.11 -19.21 6.96
C ILE A 72 -1.41 -19.19 7.18
N GLY A 73 -2.18 -19.83 6.28
CA GLY A 73 -3.64 -19.87 6.36
C GLY A 73 -4.32 -18.50 6.26
N LYS A 74 -5.47 -18.37 6.91
CA LYS A 74 -6.26 -17.13 6.96
C LYS A 74 -5.65 -16.18 7.98
N GLN A 75 -5.41 -14.95 7.57
CA GLN A 75 -4.81 -13.91 8.41
C GLN A 75 -5.57 -12.60 8.23
N TYR A 76 -5.65 -11.82 9.31
CA TYR A 76 -5.94 -10.40 9.16
C TYR A 76 -4.74 -9.73 8.47
N ASN A 77 -5.06 -8.83 7.55
CA ASN A 77 -4.05 -7.96 6.95
C ASN A 77 -4.57 -6.52 7.03
N PRO A 78 -3.95 -5.66 7.87
CA PRO A 78 -4.39 -4.27 8.06
C PRO A 78 -4.45 -3.46 6.75
N ILE A 79 -3.54 -3.70 5.81
CA ILE A 79 -3.54 -3.05 4.50
C ILE A 79 -4.77 -3.50 3.71
N ALA A 80 -5.10 -4.79 3.73
CA ALA A 80 -6.27 -5.31 3.03
C ALA A 80 -7.57 -4.78 3.62
N ILE A 81 -7.67 -4.73 4.94
CA ILE A 81 -8.83 -4.17 5.66
C ILE A 81 -9.00 -2.69 5.32
N ALA A 82 -7.91 -1.91 5.32
CA ALA A 82 -7.93 -0.52 4.93
C ALA A 82 -8.40 -0.33 3.48
N GLN A 83 -7.80 -1.06 2.52
CA GLN A 83 -8.16 -0.91 1.10
C GLN A 83 -9.59 -1.41 0.80
N TYR A 84 -10.05 -2.47 1.47
CA TYR A 84 -11.44 -2.93 1.40
C TYR A 84 -12.40 -1.85 1.90
N GLY A 85 -12.11 -1.25 3.07
CA GLY A 85 -12.91 -0.17 3.63
C GLY A 85 -12.94 1.08 2.73
N LEU A 86 -11.82 1.44 2.12
CA LEU A 86 -11.72 2.56 1.17
C LEU A 86 -12.53 2.30 -0.11
N GLY A 87 -12.48 1.07 -0.64
CA GLY A 87 -13.33 0.66 -1.76
C GLY A 87 -14.81 0.73 -1.41
N CYS A 88 -15.20 0.20 -0.25
CA CYS A 88 -16.58 0.30 0.24
C CYS A 88 -17.01 1.77 0.43
N PHE A 89 -16.14 2.64 0.93
CA PHE A 89 -16.44 4.07 1.05
C PHE A 89 -16.74 4.71 -0.32
N ASN A 90 -15.94 4.42 -1.34
CA ASN A 90 -16.19 4.91 -2.69
C ASN A 90 -17.52 4.40 -3.26
N GLU A 91 -17.85 3.11 -3.10
CA GLU A 91 -19.13 2.57 -3.55
C GLU A 91 -20.32 3.19 -2.78
N TYR A 92 -20.17 3.44 -1.48
CA TYR A 92 -21.14 4.20 -0.70
C TYR A 92 -21.35 5.61 -1.26
N ARG A 93 -20.29 6.32 -1.66
CA ARG A 93 -20.43 7.67 -2.26
C ARG A 93 -21.11 7.66 -3.63
N LYS A 94 -20.94 6.60 -4.42
CA LYS A 94 -21.59 6.47 -5.74
C LYS A 94 -23.10 6.22 -5.66
N GLU A 95 -23.51 5.25 -4.84
CA GLU A 95 -24.89 4.74 -4.85
C GLU A 95 -25.68 5.13 -3.59
N SER A 96 -25.04 5.74 -2.58
CA SER A 96 -25.61 5.95 -1.24
C SER A 96 -26.16 4.66 -0.61
N ASP A 97 -25.60 3.50 -0.97
CA ASP A 97 -25.99 2.20 -0.42
C ASP A 97 -25.43 2.01 0.99
N ASN A 98 -26.33 1.95 1.97
CA ASN A 98 -26.01 1.75 3.38
C ASN A 98 -25.24 0.46 3.67
N LYS A 99 -25.32 -0.56 2.80
CA LYS A 99 -24.52 -1.80 2.97
C LYS A 99 -23.02 -1.53 2.84
N TYR A 100 -22.62 -0.68 1.91
CA TYR A 100 -21.21 -0.31 1.76
C TYR A 100 -20.75 0.60 2.89
N LYS A 101 -21.62 1.49 3.39
CA LYS A 101 -21.34 2.28 4.59
C LYS A 101 -21.07 1.39 5.80
N GLU A 102 -21.88 0.35 6.03
CA GLU A 102 -21.68 -0.59 7.12
C GLU A 102 -20.32 -1.31 7.03
N LYS A 103 -19.96 -1.82 5.85
CA LYS A 103 -18.67 -2.48 5.60
C LYS A 103 -17.47 -1.55 5.81
N PHE A 104 -17.60 -0.30 5.34
CA PHE A 104 -16.62 0.77 5.55
C PHE A 104 -16.42 1.04 7.05
N LEU A 105 -17.49 1.19 7.81
CA LEU A 105 -17.41 1.46 9.26
C LEU A 105 -16.85 0.26 10.02
N LYS A 106 -17.27 -0.97 9.71
CA LYS A 106 -16.70 -2.20 10.31
C LYS A 106 -15.18 -2.30 10.10
N SER A 107 -14.69 -1.95 8.91
CA SER A 107 -13.26 -1.94 8.62
C SER A 107 -12.53 -0.83 9.38
N SER A 108 -13.18 0.33 9.54
CA SER A 108 -12.64 1.47 10.29
C SER A 108 -12.59 1.18 11.80
N ASP A 109 -13.63 0.56 12.35
CA ASP A 109 -13.72 0.09 13.73
C ASP A 109 -12.60 -0.90 14.02
N TRP A 110 -12.42 -1.90 13.15
CA TRP A 110 -11.33 -2.86 13.30
C TRP A 110 -9.97 -2.17 13.37
N LEU A 111 -9.68 -1.21 12.47
CA LEU A 111 -8.42 -0.48 12.53
C LEU A 111 -8.27 0.35 13.81
N ALA A 112 -9.34 1.00 14.28
CA ALA A 112 -9.30 1.79 15.51
C ALA A 112 -9.02 0.92 16.75
N ASP A 113 -9.57 -0.29 16.78
CA ASP A 113 -9.53 -1.19 17.93
C ASP A 113 -8.30 -2.13 17.94
N ASN A 114 -7.61 -2.29 16.81
CA ASN A 114 -6.50 -3.26 16.66
C ASN A 114 -5.11 -2.60 16.50
N LEU A 115 -4.93 -1.37 16.99
CA LEU A 115 -3.60 -0.79 17.17
C LEU A 115 -2.89 -1.47 18.36
N GLU A 116 -1.70 -2.00 18.11
CA GLU A 116 -0.86 -2.67 19.12
C GLU A 116 0.39 -1.84 19.39
N PHE A 117 0.97 -1.97 20.60
CA PHE A 117 2.28 -1.39 20.88
C PHE A 117 3.39 -2.29 20.33
N ASN A 118 4.27 -1.72 19.52
CA ASN A 118 5.52 -2.40 19.18
C ASN A 118 6.51 -2.38 20.36
N ASN A 119 7.66 -3.02 20.19
CA ASN A 119 8.70 -3.11 21.22
C ASN A 119 9.34 -1.76 21.62
N LYS A 120 9.01 -0.66 20.92
CA LYS A 120 9.42 0.71 21.24
C LYS A 120 8.27 1.56 21.79
N GLY A 121 7.10 0.96 22.02
CA GLY A 121 5.93 1.63 22.59
C GLY A 121 5.13 2.47 21.58
N LEU A 122 5.36 2.30 20.27
CA LEU A 122 4.58 2.99 19.24
C LEU A 122 3.36 2.16 18.83
N SER A 123 2.22 2.82 18.60
CA SER A 123 0.99 2.18 18.13
C SER A 123 1.05 1.87 16.63
N VAL A 124 1.05 0.59 16.29
CA VAL A 124 1.15 0.07 14.91
C VAL A 124 0.12 -1.02 14.67
N TRP A 125 -0.25 -1.25 13.42
CA TRP A 125 -0.96 -2.47 13.05
C TRP A 125 0.02 -3.61 12.75
N MET A 126 -0.05 -4.67 13.56
CA MET A 126 0.80 -5.84 13.44
C MET A 126 0.25 -6.87 12.44
N HIS A 127 1.18 -7.56 11.79
CA HIS A 127 0.96 -8.75 11.00
C HIS A 127 1.48 -9.95 11.79
N HIS A 128 0.58 -10.86 12.17
CA HIS A 128 0.88 -11.99 13.05
C HIS A 128 1.27 -13.27 12.29
N PHE A 129 2.04 -13.11 11.22
CA PHE A 129 2.56 -14.23 10.43
C PHE A 129 3.94 -13.91 9.84
N ASP A 130 4.76 -14.93 9.66
CA ASP A 130 6.06 -14.79 8.99
C ASP A 130 5.87 -14.46 7.50
N TRP A 131 6.56 -13.43 7.00
CA TRP A 131 6.50 -13.03 5.59
C TRP A 131 7.86 -13.13 4.90
N PRO A 132 8.03 -14.03 3.90
CA PRO A 132 9.27 -14.14 3.15
C PRO A 132 9.36 -13.03 2.11
N TYR A 133 10.31 -12.12 2.33
CA TYR A 133 10.74 -11.08 1.39
C TYR A 133 12.26 -11.18 1.18
N PHE A 134 12.96 -10.11 0.78
CA PHE A 134 14.44 -10.10 0.74
C PHE A 134 15.06 -10.53 2.08
N GLN A 135 14.39 -10.18 3.17
CA GLN A 135 14.63 -10.71 4.49
C GLN A 135 13.33 -11.30 5.03
N LEU A 136 13.44 -12.29 5.91
CA LEU A 136 12.28 -12.86 6.56
C LEU A 136 11.77 -11.86 7.59
N LEU A 137 10.58 -11.30 7.33
CA LEU A 137 9.86 -10.50 8.32
C LEU A 137 9.25 -11.47 9.33
N LYS A 138 9.81 -11.47 10.54
CA LYS A 138 9.35 -12.34 11.62
C LYS A 138 8.11 -11.78 12.28
N SER A 139 7.14 -12.65 12.53
CA SER A 139 5.95 -12.28 13.29
C SER A 139 6.30 -11.86 14.73
N PRO A 140 5.64 -10.84 15.30
CA PRO A 140 4.81 -9.86 14.60
C PRO A 140 5.67 -8.80 13.89
N TRP A 141 5.21 -8.32 12.73
CA TRP A 141 5.85 -7.23 11.99
C TRP A 141 4.83 -6.17 11.55
N TYR A 142 5.27 -4.94 11.28
CA TYR A 142 4.40 -3.83 10.90
C TYR A 142 4.92 -3.11 9.65
N SER A 143 4.10 -2.20 9.10
CA SER A 143 4.32 -1.61 7.78
C SER A 143 3.94 -0.14 7.72
N GLY A 144 4.77 0.70 7.08
CA GLY A 144 4.42 2.09 6.79
C GLY A 144 3.24 2.22 5.82
N LEU A 145 3.05 1.25 4.92
CA LEU A 145 1.88 1.17 4.05
C LEU A 145 0.60 0.93 4.85
N ALA A 146 0.64 0.03 5.85
CA ALA A 146 -0.49 -0.20 6.75
C ALA A 146 -0.86 1.08 7.49
N GLN A 147 0.13 1.78 8.06
CA GLN A 147 -0.08 3.04 8.77
C GLN A 147 -0.76 4.09 7.87
N GLY A 148 -0.22 4.33 6.67
CA GLY A 148 -0.80 5.33 5.77
C GLY A 148 -2.18 4.94 5.23
N GLN A 149 -2.41 3.71 4.79
CA GLN A 149 -3.74 3.31 4.32
C GLN A 149 -4.79 3.33 5.45
N GLY A 150 -4.39 2.99 6.66
CA GLY A 150 -5.27 3.13 7.82
C GLY A 150 -5.59 4.59 8.14
N LEU A 151 -4.63 5.51 8.02
CA LEU A 151 -4.91 6.95 8.11
C LEU A 151 -5.94 7.40 7.08
N ALA A 152 -5.81 6.97 5.82
CA ALA A 152 -6.77 7.31 4.77
C ALA A 152 -8.19 6.85 5.11
N LEU A 153 -8.34 5.64 5.67
CA LEU A 153 -9.64 5.09 6.03
C LEU A 153 -10.23 5.79 7.27
N LEU A 154 -9.44 5.91 8.34
CA LEU A 154 -9.87 6.53 9.60
C LEU A 154 -10.19 8.02 9.44
N ALA A 155 -9.48 8.74 8.57
CA ALA A 155 -9.78 10.14 8.27
C ALA A 155 -11.19 10.31 7.68
N ARG A 156 -11.59 9.41 6.77
CA ARG A 156 -12.94 9.38 6.20
C ARG A 156 -13.97 8.95 7.23
N ALA A 157 -13.66 7.99 8.09
CA ALA A 157 -14.54 7.56 9.17
C ALA A 157 -14.82 8.69 10.17
N PHE A 158 -13.78 9.45 10.55
CA PHE A 158 -13.94 10.63 11.38
C PHE A 158 -14.81 11.69 10.69
N LYS A 159 -14.53 12.01 9.43
CA LYS A 159 -15.31 13.01 8.66
C LYS A 159 -16.78 12.61 8.49
N GLU A 160 -17.07 11.33 8.25
CA GLU A 160 -18.44 10.83 8.03
C GLU A 160 -19.26 10.75 9.33
N THR A 161 -18.63 10.48 10.47
CA THR A 161 -19.34 10.17 11.73
C THR A 161 -19.19 11.21 12.82
N GLY A 162 -18.12 12.01 12.80
CA GLY A 162 -17.70 12.86 13.92
C GLY A 162 -17.18 12.09 15.14
N ASP A 163 -17.06 10.75 15.09
CA ASP A 163 -16.64 9.95 16.23
C ASP A 163 -15.13 10.10 16.49
N VAL A 164 -14.81 10.71 17.65
CA VAL A 164 -13.44 11.02 18.06
C VAL A 164 -12.53 9.79 18.16
N LYS A 165 -13.08 8.57 18.28
CA LYS A 165 -12.26 7.35 18.31
C LYS A 165 -11.39 7.20 17.05
N TYR A 166 -11.93 7.57 15.88
CA TYR A 166 -11.19 7.48 14.62
C TYR A 166 -10.08 8.52 14.53
N LYS A 167 -10.33 9.73 15.05
CA LYS A 167 -9.29 10.75 15.19
C LYS A 167 -8.19 10.27 16.15
N ASN A 168 -8.55 9.77 17.33
CA ASN A 168 -7.59 9.27 18.31
C ASN A 168 -6.74 8.11 17.77
N ALA A 169 -7.36 7.19 17.02
CA ALA A 169 -6.64 6.13 16.33
C ALA A 169 -5.72 6.67 15.24
N SER A 170 -6.15 7.69 14.48
CA SER A 170 -5.33 8.35 13.46
C SER A 170 -4.10 9.04 14.07
N ASP A 171 -4.26 9.77 15.17
CA ASP A 171 -3.17 10.44 15.88
C ASP A 171 -2.10 9.43 16.35
N LYS A 172 -2.55 8.27 16.87
CA LYS A 172 -1.68 7.15 17.25
C LYS A 172 -0.98 6.53 16.03
N ALA A 173 -1.72 6.24 14.97
CA ALA A 173 -1.20 5.57 13.76
C ALA A 173 -0.24 6.47 12.95
N PHE A 174 -0.35 7.79 13.07
CA PHE A 174 0.57 8.75 12.44
C PHE A 174 1.97 8.75 13.09
N THR A 175 2.07 8.48 14.40
CA THR A 175 3.32 8.60 15.15
C THR A 175 4.47 7.72 14.57
N PRO A 176 4.25 6.45 14.19
CA PRO A 176 5.27 5.67 13.49
C PRO A 176 5.75 6.25 12.16
N LEU A 177 4.91 6.98 11.42
CA LEU A 177 5.25 7.55 10.11
C LEU A 177 6.27 8.69 10.19
N ILE A 178 6.37 9.35 11.35
CA ILE A 178 7.37 10.40 11.62
C ILE A 178 8.50 9.94 12.52
N THR A 179 8.47 8.68 12.97
CA THR A 179 9.52 8.09 13.79
C THR A 179 10.47 7.28 12.92
N ASP A 180 11.78 7.39 13.17
CA ASP A 180 12.77 6.66 12.40
C ASP A 180 12.67 5.15 12.64
N VAL A 181 12.97 4.34 11.62
CA VAL A 181 12.97 2.87 11.71
C VAL A 181 13.82 2.32 12.85
N SER A 182 14.95 2.97 13.16
CA SER A 182 15.84 2.62 14.28
C SER A 182 15.17 2.79 15.66
N ASN A 183 14.15 3.64 15.74
CA ASN A 183 13.36 3.92 16.93
C ASN A 183 11.98 3.25 16.88
N GLY A 184 11.80 2.25 16.01
CA GLY A 184 10.55 1.49 15.89
C GLY A 184 9.49 2.16 15.02
N GLY A 185 9.80 3.26 14.34
CA GLY A 185 8.89 3.84 13.36
C GLY A 185 9.00 3.18 11.99
N THR A 186 8.51 3.88 10.96
CA THR A 186 8.52 3.45 9.56
C THR A 186 9.22 4.48 8.65
N ARG A 187 9.69 5.61 9.20
CA ARG A 187 10.41 6.62 8.45
C ARG A 187 11.86 6.22 8.27
N TYR A 188 12.36 6.29 7.06
CA TYR A 188 13.78 6.20 6.79
C TYR A 188 14.27 7.51 6.18
N ILE A 189 15.33 8.09 6.76
CA ILE A 189 15.99 9.28 6.23
C ILE A 189 17.34 8.85 5.66
N ASP A 190 17.53 8.97 4.35
CA ASP A 190 18.80 8.65 3.72
C ASP A 190 19.85 9.77 3.94
N SER A 191 21.11 9.49 3.58
CA SER A 191 22.22 10.45 3.72
C SER A 191 22.07 11.71 2.87
N LYS A 192 21.12 11.74 1.94
CA LYS A 192 20.78 12.88 1.08
C LYS A 192 19.51 13.60 1.57
N THR A 193 19.05 13.31 2.80
CA THR A 193 17.84 13.85 3.42
C THR A 193 16.53 13.45 2.73
N SER A 194 16.52 12.36 1.95
CA SER A 194 15.29 11.78 1.42
C SER A 194 14.51 11.08 2.53
N TRP A 195 13.24 11.42 2.70
CA TRP A 195 12.30 10.84 3.66
C TRP A 195 11.44 9.80 2.96
N TRP A 196 11.69 8.54 3.29
CA TRP A 196 10.93 7.38 2.84
C TRP A 196 10.01 6.89 3.94
N ILE A 197 8.85 6.37 3.56
CA ILE A 197 8.01 5.53 4.42
C ILE A 197 8.18 4.10 3.94
N GLU A 198 8.84 3.26 4.75
CA GLU A 198 9.11 1.87 4.39
C GLU A 198 7.87 1.00 4.55
N GLU A 199 7.44 0.33 3.46
CA GLU A 199 6.40 -0.69 3.52
C GLU A 199 6.88 -1.91 4.33
N TYR A 200 8.08 -2.39 4.06
CA TYR A 200 8.73 -3.44 4.84
C TYR A 200 10.01 -2.91 5.46
N ILE A 201 10.12 -3.03 6.78
CA ILE A 201 11.28 -2.55 7.53
C ILE A 201 12.38 -3.61 7.41
N THR A 202 13.33 -3.36 6.52
CA THR A 202 14.50 -4.21 6.28
C THR A 202 15.78 -3.39 6.41
N ASP A 203 16.89 -4.05 6.66
CA ASP A 203 18.22 -3.42 6.66
C ASP A 203 19.17 -4.15 5.70
N PRO A 204 19.58 -3.53 4.58
CA PRO A 204 19.25 -2.17 4.16
C PRO A 204 17.78 -2.00 3.73
N PRO A 205 17.24 -0.76 3.74
CA PRO A 205 15.89 -0.48 3.28
C PRO A 205 15.72 -0.79 1.79
N THR A 206 14.48 -1.03 1.37
CA THR A 206 14.20 -1.46 -0.01
C THR A 206 13.39 -0.45 -0.80
N HIS A 207 12.73 0.52 -0.15
CA HIS A 207 12.02 1.60 -0.82
C HIS A 207 11.00 1.10 -1.87
N ILE A 208 10.01 0.32 -1.44
CA ILE A 208 8.93 -0.18 -2.32
C ILE A 208 8.09 1.01 -2.83
N LEU A 209 8.02 1.17 -4.16
CA LEU A 209 7.44 2.36 -4.78
C LEU A 209 5.94 2.51 -4.48
N ASN A 210 5.17 1.46 -4.74
CA ASN A 210 3.72 1.52 -4.58
C ASN A 210 3.31 1.73 -3.12
N GLY A 211 4.02 1.10 -2.19
CA GLY A 211 3.77 1.20 -0.76
C GLY A 211 4.02 2.60 -0.25
N PHE A 212 5.14 3.20 -0.67
CA PHE A 212 5.46 4.58 -0.35
C PHE A 212 4.38 5.54 -0.84
N ILE A 213 3.97 5.47 -2.12
CA ILE A 213 2.96 6.37 -2.68
C ILE A 213 1.61 6.23 -1.97
N TRP A 214 1.14 5.00 -1.73
CA TRP A 214 -0.11 4.76 -1.01
C TRP A 214 -0.07 5.25 0.44
N ALA A 215 1.09 5.15 1.10
CA ALA A 215 1.25 5.70 2.45
C ALA A 215 1.13 7.23 2.45
N LEU A 216 1.73 7.91 1.45
CA LEU A 216 1.65 9.36 1.30
C LEU A 216 0.23 9.87 1.11
N TRP A 217 -0.61 9.15 0.37
CA TRP A 217 -2.02 9.50 0.22
C TRP A 217 -2.75 9.50 1.57
N GLY A 218 -2.42 8.57 2.46
CA GLY A 218 -2.90 8.57 3.84
C GLY A 218 -2.47 9.76 4.67
N VAL A 219 -1.18 10.13 4.57
CA VAL A 219 -0.64 11.34 5.23
C VAL A 219 -1.39 12.59 4.76
N ARG A 220 -1.64 12.70 3.45
CA ARG A 220 -2.41 13.81 2.87
C ARG A 220 -3.85 13.83 3.37
N ASP A 221 -4.52 12.68 3.40
CA ASP A 221 -5.91 12.60 3.84
C ASP A 221 -6.03 12.97 5.32
N TYR A 222 -5.11 12.51 6.16
CA TYR A 222 -5.06 12.87 7.58
C TYR A 222 -4.82 14.38 7.78
N LYS A 223 -3.87 14.97 7.04
CA LYS A 223 -3.63 16.43 7.02
C LYS A 223 -4.89 17.22 6.65
N ASN A 224 -5.60 16.80 5.62
CA ASN A 224 -6.69 17.61 5.05
C ASN A 224 -8.04 17.41 5.75
N MET A 225 -8.24 16.30 6.45
CA MET A 225 -9.54 15.92 7.02
C MET A 225 -9.58 15.90 8.54
N VAL A 226 -8.43 15.82 9.23
CA VAL A 226 -8.41 15.48 10.66
C VAL A 226 -7.57 16.42 11.53
N THR A 227 -6.43 16.91 11.04
CA THR A 227 -5.47 17.64 11.90
C THR A 227 -4.74 18.78 11.17
N ASP A 228 -4.42 19.82 11.93
CA ASP A 228 -3.54 20.92 11.52
C ASP A 228 -2.09 20.73 12.01
N ASN A 229 -1.70 19.52 12.45
CA ASN A 229 -0.34 19.25 12.93
C ASN A 229 0.70 19.47 11.81
N GLU A 230 1.60 20.45 12.03
CA GLU A 230 2.64 20.84 11.08
C GLU A 230 3.60 19.70 10.71
N GLN A 231 3.81 18.72 11.59
CA GLN A 231 4.64 17.54 11.29
C GLN A 231 4.06 16.68 10.16
N VAL A 232 2.73 16.68 9.99
CA VAL A 232 2.06 15.97 8.88
C VAL A 232 2.36 16.68 7.56
N ALA A 233 2.33 18.01 7.57
CA ALA A 233 2.71 18.81 6.40
C ALA A 233 4.18 18.63 6.04
N GLU A 234 5.08 18.65 7.04
CA GLU A 234 6.51 18.42 6.83
C GLU A 234 6.77 17.03 6.24
N LEU A 235 6.19 15.97 6.81
CA LEU A 235 6.34 14.61 6.28
C LEU A 235 5.88 14.52 4.83
N TRP A 236 4.71 15.10 4.51
CA TRP A 236 4.21 15.15 3.14
C TRP A 236 5.21 15.87 2.21
N ASP A 237 5.61 17.10 2.52
CA ASP A 237 6.46 17.91 1.64
C ASP A 237 7.84 17.27 1.42
N LYS A 238 8.47 16.77 2.49
CA LYS A 238 9.77 16.07 2.41
C LYS A 238 9.68 14.78 1.60
N SER A 239 8.59 14.03 1.75
CA SER A 239 8.39 12.78 1.04
C SER A 239 8.01 12.98 -0.43
N ILE A 240 7.26 14.03 -0.77
CA ILE A 240 7.00 14.40 -2.17
C ILE A 240 8.30 14.80 -2.85
N ASN A 241 9.12 15.63 -2.21
CA ASN A 241 10.44 15.97 -2.75
C ASN A 241 11.32 14.73 -2.91
N THR A 242 11.26 13.80 -1.96
CA THR A 242 11.95 12.50 -2.04
C THR A 242 11.51 11.72 -3.28
N LEU A 243 10.21 11.57 -3.49
CA LEU A 243 9.69 10.86 -4.65
C LEU A 243 10.12 11.55 -5.95
N LYS A 244 10.00 12.87 -6.06
CA LYS A 244 10.43 13.66 -7.24
C LYS A 244 11.90 13.42 -7.57
N GLN A 245 12.76 13.46 -6.55
CA GLN A 245 14.21 13.31 -6.71
C GLN A 245 14.66 11.87 -6.96
N ASN A 246 13.81 10.87 -6.71
CA ASN A 246 14.21 9.48 -6.79
C ASN A 246 13.39 8.64 -7.79
N ILE A 247 12.30 9.16 -8.35
CA ILE A 247 11.43 8.39 -9.25
C ILE A 247 12.16 7.83 -10.46
N TYR A 248 13.18 8.55 -10.97
CA TYR A 248 14.00 8.08 -12.09
C TYR A 248 14.77 6.78 -11.75
N LYS A 249 15.08 6.52 -10.48
CA LYS A 249 15.77 5.29 -10.05
C LYS A 249 14.91 4.05 -10.22
N PHE A 250 13.58 4.22 -10.28
CA PHE A 250 12.65 3.12 -10.54
C PHE A 250 12.46 2.84 -12.04
N ASP A 251 13.21 3.48 -12.93
CA ASP A 251 13.16 3.25 -14.37
C ASP A 251 14.39 2.45 -14.83
N CYS A 252 14.19 1.20 -15.24
CA CYS A 252 15.27 0.34 -15.75
C CYS A 252 15.50 0.47 -17.27
N GLY A 253 14.95 1.51 -17.89
CA GLY A 253 15.09 1.83 -19.32
C GLY A 253 14.10 1.09 -20.24
N TYR A 254 13.35 0.12 -19.72
CA TYR A 254 12.34 -0.64 -20.47
C TYR A 254 11.11 -1.01 -19.65
N TRP A 255 11.10 -0.74 -18.34
CA TRP A 255 10.02 -1.04 -17.42
C TRP A 255 10.21 -0.25 -16.11
N SER A 256 9.21 -0.26 -15.23
CA SER A 256 9.39 0.23 -13.87
C SER A 256 9.90 -0.88 -12.94
N LEU A 257 10.68 -0.50 -11.92
CA LEU A 257 11.11 -1.36 -10.82
C LEU A 257 10.07 -1.35 -9.70
N TYR A 258 9.98 -2.46 -8.96
CA TYR A 258 9.11 -2.59 -7.79
C TYR A 258 9.68 -1.87 -6.56
N ASP A 259 10.99 -1.98 -6.38
CA ASP A 259 11.74 -1.53 -5.22
C ASP A 259 13.15 -1.07 -5.67
N LEU A 260 13.90 -0.47 -4.75
CA LEU A 260 15.32 -0.12 -4.88
C LEU A 260 16.19 -1.00 -3.97
N ALA A 261 15.84 -2.28 -3.82
CA ALA A 261 16.56 -3.17 -2.92
C ALA A 261 18.05 -3.30 -3.30
N HIS A 262 18.91 -3.36 -2.28
CA HIS A 262 20.35 -3.49 -2.43
C HIS A 262 20.78 -4.93 -2.76
N VAL A 263 20.38 -5.40 -3.95
CA VAL A 263 20.68 -6.74 -4.46
C VAL A 263 21.36 -6.66 -5.83
N SER A 264 22.07 -7.74 -6.21
CA SER A 264 22.87 -7.77 -7.45
C SER A 264 22.07 -7.63 -8.75
N ARG A 265 20.74 -7.73 -8.69
CA ARG A 265 19.86 -7.68 -9.86
C ARG A 265 18.60 -6.93 -9.49
N GLU A 266 18.29 -5.91 -10.28
CA GLU A 266 17.07 -5.11 -10.15
C GLU A 266 15.81 -5.98 -10.19
N ASN A 267 14.75 -5.49 -9.54
CA ASN A 267 13.45 -6.17 -9.45
C ASN A 267 12.40 -5.47 -10.33
N PRO A 268 12.27 -5.80 -11.64
CA PRO A 268 11.19 -5.28 -12.46
C PRO A 268 9.82 -5.51 -11.82
N ALA A 269 8.95 -4.51 -11.87
CA ALA A 269 7.56 -4.65 -11.45
C ALA A 269 6.88 -5.78 -12.26
N SER A 270 5.98 -6.54 -11.63
CA SER A 270 5.07 -7.39 -12.42
C SER A 270 4.16 -6.51 -13.28
N THR A 271 3.46 -7.10 -14.25
CA THR A 271 2.50 -6.36 -15.09
C THR A 271 1.50 -5.57 -14.24
N PHE A 272 0.90 -6.20 -13.22
CA PHE A 272 0.00 -5.52 -12.29
C PHE A 272 0.64 -4.30 -11.63
N TYR A 273 1.83 -4.46 -11.02
CA TYR A 273 2.49 -3.35 -10.32
C TYR A 273 2.95 -2.24 -11.27
N HIS A 274 3.32 -2.57 -12.50
CA HIS A 274 3.62 -1.54 -13.50
C HIS A 274 2.39 -0.70 -13.83
N SER A 275 1.26 -1.35 -14.12
CA SER A 275 0.00 -0.63 -14.39
C SER A 275 -0.48 0.16 -13.16
N LEU A 276 -0.28 -0.39 -11.95
CA LEU A 276 -0.51 0.35 -10.70
C LEU A 276 0.37 1.60 -10.60
N HIS A 277 1.67 1.50 -10.91
CA HIS A 277 2.56 2.64 -10.89
C HIS A 277 2.11 3.74 -11.86
N LEU A 278 1.58 3.38 -13.05
CA LEU A 278 1.02 4.35 -13.99
C LEU A 278 -0.17 5.11 -13.39
N VAL A 279 -1.10 4.39 -12.76
CA VAL A 279 -2.26 4.98 -12.06
C VAL A 279 -1.82 5.86 -10.90
N GLN A 280 -0.86 5.39 -10.10
CA GLN A 280 -0.29 6.15 -8.98
C GLN A 280 0.38 7.44 -9.45
N LEU A 281 1.15 7.41 -10.53
CA LEU A 281 1.79 8.61 -11.08
C LEU A 281 0.79 9.62 -11.66
N ASP A 282 -0.30 9.17 -12.29
CA ASP A 282 -1.40 10.05 -12.72
C ASP A 282 -2.03 10.75 -11.51
N ILE A 283 -2.37 9.98 -10.47
CA ILE A 283 -2.92 10.52 -9.22
C ILE A 283 -1.92 11.51 -8.58
N MET A 284 -0.64 11.15 -8.50
CA MET A 284 0.40 12.05 -7.97
C MET A 284 0.47 13.36 -8.75
N TYR A 285 0.41 13.31 -10.09
CA TYR A 285 0.35 14.52 -10.90
C TYR A 285 -0.88 15.36 -10.59
N ARG A 286 -2.07 14.77 -10.50
CA ARG A 286 -3.31 15.50 -10.15
C ARG A 286 -3.28 16.12 -8.75
N LEU A 287 -2.63 15.46 -7.79
CA LEU A 287 -2.55 15.93 -6.40
C LEU A 287 -1.50 17.02 -6.20
N THR A 288 -0.47 17.09 -7.05
CA THR A 288 0.70 17.95 -6.81
C THR A 288 0.99 18.96 -7.92
N GLY A 289 0.51 18.72 -9.14
CA GLY A 289 0.87 19.50 -10.33
C GLY A 289 2.31 19.27 -10.82
N GLU A 290 3.04 18.32 -10.24
CA GLU A 290 4.47 18.11 -10.52
C GLU A 290 4.69 17.32 -11.82
N GLU A 291 5.20 18.00 -12.85
CA GLU A 291 5.40 17.45 -14.20
C GLU A 291 6.32 16.21 -14.27
N VAL A 292 7.18 16.00 -13.26
CA VAL A 292 8.03 14.80 -13.19
C VAL A 292 7.19 13.51 -13.11
N PHE A 293 6.03 13.55 -12.45
CA PHE A 293 5.16 12.38 -12.35
C PHE A 293 4.47 12.09 -13.68
N LYS A 294 3.97 13.13 -14.35
CA LYS A 294 3.34 13.01 -15.68
C LYS A 294 4.33 12.51 -16.72
N SER A 295 5.51 13.13 -16.81
CA SER A 295 6.54 12.75 -17.78
C SER A 295 7.06 11.32 -17.55
N THR A 296 7.23 10.90 -16.29
CA THR A 296 7.59 9.51 -15.96
C THR A 296 6.48 8.54 -16.37
N MET A 297 5.21 8.85 -16.04
CA MET A 297 4.05 8.05 -16.45
C MET A 297 3.99 7.90 -17.97
N ASP A 298 4.12 8.98 -18.73
CA ASP A 298 4.06 8.98 -20.20
C ASP A 298 5.18 8.13 -20.80
N LYS A 299 6.37 8.14 -20.18
CA LYS A 299 7.49 7.28 -20.57
C LYS A 299 7.19 5.80 -20.30
N TRP A 300 6.67 5.47 -19.12
CA TRP A 300 6.34 4.10 -18.75
C TRP A 300 5.16 3.54 -19.56
N LYS A 301 4.17 4.37 -19.93
CA LYS A 301 3.10 3.99 -20.87
C LYS A 301 3.66 3.53 -22.23
N LYS A 302 4.74 4.16 -22.73
CA LYS A 302 5.41 3.71 -23.96
C LYS A 302 6.05 2.34 -23.80
N TYR A 303 6.60 2.03 -22.61
CA TYR A 303 7.10 0.70 -22.30
C TYR A 303 5.97 -0.33 -22.26
N GLU A 304 4.86 -0.01 -21.60
CA GLU A 304 3.68 -0.87 -21.54
C GLU A 304 3.12 -1.17 -22.93
N ALA A 305 3.13 -0.20 -23.85
CA ALA A 305 2.70 -0.38 -25.24
C ALA A 305 3.66 -1.24 -26.09
N SER A 306 4.94 -1.29 -25.75
CA SER A 306 5.98 -2.02 -26.51
C SER A 306 6.04 -3.51 -26.17
N SER A 307 5.82 -4.39 -27.16
CA SER A 307 5.92 -5.85 -26.98
C SER A 307 7.33 -6.32 -26.58
N ILE A 308 8.37 -5.63 -27.07
CA ILE A 308 9.77 -5.89 -26.73
C ILE A 308 10.01 -5.59 -25.25
N CYS A 309 9.55 -4.44 -24.77
CA CYS A 309 9.67 -4.05 -23.37
C CYS A 309 8.91 -5.03 -22.45
N ARG A 310 7.65 -5.35 -22.77
CA ARG A 310 6.85 -6.33 -22.01
C ARG A 310 7.54 -7.69 -21.92
N ARG A 311 8.06 -8.21 -23.04
CA ARG A 311 8.78 -9.50 -23.06
C ARG A 311 10.06 -9.44 -22.23
N ARG A 312 10.83 -8.36 -22.34
CA ARG A 312 12.05 -8.14 -21.55
C ARG A 312 11.75 -8.07 -20.05
N ALA A 313 10.69 -7.35 -19.66
CA ALA A 313 10.24 -7.25 -18.27
C ALA A 313 9.82 -8.61 -17.71
N PHE A 314 9.01 -9.37 -18.46
CA PHE A 314 8.61 -10.72 -18.05
C PHE A 314 9.81 -11.65 -17.82
N ILE A 315 10.75 -11.70 -18.77
CA ILE A 315 11.95 -12.54 -18.66
C ILE A 315 12.79 -12.12 -17.45
N ASN A 316 13.08 -10.83 -17.28
CA ASN A 316 13.89 -10.35 -16.16
C ASN A 316 13.20 -10.55 -14.81
N LYS A 317 11.87 -10.40 -14.73
CA LYS A 317 11.11 -10.73 -13.53
C LYS A 317 11.15 -12.22 -13.20
N ALA A 318 11.06 -13.09 -14.21
CA ALA A 318 11.17 -14.54 -14.02
C ALA A 318 12.57 -14.92 -13.51
N ILE A 319 13.62 -14.40 -14.14
CA ILE A 319 15.01 -14.62 -13.69
C ILE A 319 15.19 -14.12 -12.25
N PHE A 320 14.73 -12.90 -11.94
CA PHE A 320 14.78 -12.36 -10.58
C PHE A 320 14.12 -13.30 -9.56
N LYS A 321 12.91 -13.80 -9.86
CA LYS A 321 12.21 -14.75 -8.98
C LYS A 321 12.97 -16.06 -8.80
N LEU A 322 13.60 -16.60 -9.85
CA LEU A 322 14.39 -17.84 -9.75
C LEU A 322 15.67 -17.66 -8.91
N THR A 323 16.26 -16.46 -8.98
CA THR A 323 17.47 -16.13 -8.21
C THR A 323 17.17 -16.00 -6.72
N TYR A 324 16.15 -15.21 -6.36
CA TYR A 324 15.93 -14.80 -4.96
C TYR A 324 14.85 -15.59 -4.21
N TYR A 325 13.98 -16.34 -4.91
CA TYR A 325 12.92 -17.16 -4.30
C TYR A 325 13.04 -18.64 -4.71
#